data_AF-A0A822XFJ3-F1
#
_entry.id   AF-A0A822XFJ3-F1
#
_cell.length_a   1.000
_cell.length_b   1.000
_cell.length_c   1.000
_cell.angle_alpha   90.00
_cell.angle_beta   90.00
_cell.angle_gamma   90.00
#
_symmetry.space_group_name_H-M   'P 1'
#
loop_
_entity.id
_entity.type
_entity.pdbx_description
1 polymer ?
#
loop_
_entity_poly.entity_id
_entity_poly.type
_entity_poly.pdbx_seq_one_letter_code
_entity_poly.pdbx_strand_id
1 'polypeptide(L)'
;MFIVDKTEEDGMGDVDDEASESESEEEDAVLTGPSKNSIYNRDGLLEKLGDTSWPDNVEWIHKFYIGIDQEQEIDVNDDLAPELAFYTQALEGTWLAFERLHSMGLLFLRPSDYYVEIVETDSRMEKVKIRLKIEEAGERRKARESKSKYS
;
A
#
# COMPACT_ATOMS: atom_id res chain seq x y z
N MET A 1 -26.72 -15.23 -47.65
CA MET A 1 -25.53 -14.65 -46.98
C MET A 1 -25.81 -14.74 -45.49
N PHE A 2 -25.40 -15.84 -44.88
CA PHE A 2 -25.61 -16.11 -43.46
C PHE A 2 -24.57 -15.31 -42.68
N ILE A 3 -25.01 -14.39 -41.85
CA ILE A 3 -24.15 -13.75 -40.86
C ILE A 3 -24.00 -14.78 -39.74
N VAL A 4 -22.83 -15.38 -39.67
CA VAL A 4 -22.40 -16.24 -38.56
C VAL A 4 -22.25 -15.35 -37.34
N ASP A 5 -23.10 -15.62 -36.36
CA ASP A 5 -23.00 -15.10 -35.01
C ASP A 5 -21.67 -15.59 -34.42
N LYS A 6 -20.72 -14.67 -34.25
CA LYS A 6 -19.41 -14.98 -33.67
C LYS A 6 -19.60 -14.92 -32.16
N THR A 7 -20.02 -16.04 -31.60
CA THR A 7 -19.90 -16.31 -30.17
C THR A 7 -18.41 -16.28 -29.86
N GLU A 8 -17.96 -15.22 -29.19
CA GLU A 8 -16.67 -15.23 -28.52
C GLU A 8 -16.77 -16.29 -27.42
N GLU A 9 -16.13 -17.43 -27.66
CA GLU A 9 -15.81 -18.43 -26.65
C GLU A 9 -15.19 -17.72 -25.45
N ASP A 10 -15.96 -17.64 -24.36
CA ASP A 10 -15.44 -17.43 -23.03
C ASP A 10 -14.44 -18.56 -22.77
N GLY A 11 -13.16 -18.26 -22.98
CA GLY A 11 -12.04 -19.11 -22.61
C GLY A 11 -12.05 -19.30 -21.09
N MET A 12 -12.81 -20.29 -20.66
CA MET A 12 -12.77 -20.88 -19.32
C MET A 12 -11.42 -21.60 -19.20
N GLY A 13 -10.36 -20.82 -19.01
CA GLY A 13 -9.08 -21.31 -18.56
C GLY A 13 -9.21 -21.62 -17.08
N ASP A 14 -9.34 -22.92 -16.80
CA ASP A 14 -9.17 -23.54 -15.49
C ASP A 14 -7.96 -22.92 -14.81
N VAL A 15 -8.20 -22.09 -13.79
CA VAL A 15 -7.13 -21.55 -12.96
C VAL A 15 -6.79 -22.69 -12.01
N ASP A 16 -5.81 -23.50 -12.43
CA ASP A 16 -5.16 -24.52 -11.61
C ASP A 16 -4.81 -23.89 -10.25
N ASP A 17 -5.57 -24.28 -9.23
CA ASP A 17 -5.50 -23.82 -7.85
C ASP A 17 -4.44 -24.63 -7.08
N GLU A 18 -3.25 -24.76 -7.67
CA GLU A 18 -2.15 -25.56 -7.12
C GLU A 18 -0.84 -24.76 -7.17
N ALA A 19 -0.79 -23.74 -6.34
CA ALA A 19 0.43 -23.35 -5.66
C ALA A 19 0.03 -22.97 -4.25
N SER A 20 0.12 -23.95 -3.34
CA SER A 20 0.18 -23.72 -1.90
C SER A 20 1.38 -22.83 -1.59
N GLU A 21 1.23 -21.53 -1.81
CA GLU A 21 2.11 -20.53 -1.21
C GLU A 21 1.75 -20.52 0.27
N SER A 22 2.72 -20.92 1.07
CA SER A 22 2.67 -20.77 2.52
C SER A 22 2.57 -19.28 2.80
N GLU A 23 1.35 -18.78 2.95
CA GLU A 23 1.07 -17.53 3.65
C GLU A 23 1.74 -17.69 5.02
N SER A 24 2.91 -17.09 5.19
CA SER A 24 3.44 -16.86 6.52
C SER A 24 2.45 -15.94 7.19
N GLU A 25 1.54 -16.52 7.98
CA GLU A 25 0.71 -15.79 8.92
C GLU A 25 1.67 -14.91 9.72
N GLU A 26 1.73 -13.62 9.38
CA GLU A 26 2.38 -12.65 10.23
C GLU A 26 1.57 -12.66 11.52
N GLU A 27 2.11 -13.38 12.50
CA GLU A 27 1.58 -13.44 13.84
C GLU A 27 1.44 -11.98 14.29
N ASP A 28 0.20 -11.49 14.42
CA ASP A 28 -0.09 -10.17 14.94
C ASP A 28 0.79 -9.96 16.17
N ALA A 29 1.78 -9.07 16.05
CA ALA A 29 2.76 -8.86 17.08
C ALA A 29 2.01 -8.47 18.35
N VAL A 30 1.87 -9.44 19.28
CA VAL A 30 1.16 -9.24 20.54
C VAL A 30 1.80 -8.03 21.21
N LEU A 31 1.07 -6.91 21.22
CA LEU A 31 1.48 -5.71 21.92
C LEU A 31 1.44 -6.04 23.41
N THR A 32 2.56 -6.58 23.90
CA THR A 32 2.71 -6.88 25.32
C THR A 32 2.58 -5.55 26.06
N GLY A 33 1.47 -5.41 26.78
CA GLY A 33 1.24 -4.26 27.63
C GLY A 33 2.44 -4.05 28.58
N PRO A 34 2.64 -2.83 29.07
CA PRO A 34 3.77 -2.53 29.94
C PRO A 34 3.84 -3.54 31.08
N SER A 35 5.03 -4.13 31.29
CA SER A 35 5.29 -5.04 32.40
C SER A 35 4.80 -4.40 33.71
N LYS A 36 4.30 -5.22 34.65
CA LYS A 36 3.78 -4.76 35.96
C LYS A 36 4.77 -3.89 36.75
N ASN A 37 6.06 -3.92 36.38
CA ASN A 37 7.15 -3.14 36.99
C ASN A 37 7.66 -1.99 36.10
N SER A 38 6.94 -1.64 35.03
CA SER A 38 7.27 -0.51 34.16
C SER A 38 7.22 0.80 34.95
N ILE A 39 8.32 1.56 34.92
CA ILE A 39 8.41 2.91 35.49
C ILE A 39 8.70 3.87 34.34
N TYR A 40 7.95 4.97 34.26
CA TYR A 40 8.19 6.02 33.29
C TYR A 40 9.46 6.82 33.66
N ASN A 41 10.62 6.33 33.22
CA ASN A 41 11.92 6.99 33.41
C ASN A 41 12.19 7.99 32.27
N ARG A 42 11.66 9.20 32.41
CA ARG A 42 11.85 10.27 31.42
C ARG A 42 13.33 10.62 31.18
N ASP A 43 14.13 10.68 32.24
CA ASP A 43 15.53 11.11 32.15
C ASP A 43 16.36 10.10 31.37
N GLY A 44 16.17 8.81 31.64
CA GLY A 44 16.82 7.74 30.88
C GLY A 44 16.37 7.67 29.41
N LEU A 45 15.10 8.01 29.12
CA LEU A 45 14.62 8.09 27.73
C LEU A 45 15.31 9.24 26.98
N LEU A 46 15.48 10.40 27.61
CA LEU A 46 16.15 11.56 27.00
C LEU A 46 17.64 11.32 26.80
N GLU A 47 18.31 10.69 27.79
CA GLU A 47 19.70 10.26 27.67
C GLU A 47 19.86 9.33 26.46
N LYS A 48 18.99 8.31 26.36
CA LYS A 48 19.09 7.34 25.26
C LYS A 48 18.74 7.93 23.89
N LEU A 49 17.82 8.90 23.85
CA LEU A 49 17.51 9.65 22.65
C LEU A 49 18.74 10.44 22.19
N GLY A 50 19.47 11.08 23.11
CA GLY A 50 20.73 11.75 22.81
C GLY A 50 21.75 10.81 22.19
N ASP A 51 21.94 9.62 22.76
CA ASP A 51 22.89 8.61 22.26
C ASP A 51 22.57 8.08 20.87
N THR A 52 21.29 8.01 20.51
CA THR A 52 20.82 7.34 19.28
C THR A 52 20.41 8.32 18.17
N SER A 53 20.24 9.59 18.51
CA SER A 53 19.86 10.64 17.56
C SER A 53 20.94 10.90 16.51
N TRP A 54 20.50 11.26 15.31
CA TRP A 54 21.40 11.80 14.29
C TRP A 54 22.02 13.12 14.75
N PRO A 55 23.30 13.41 14.44
CA PRO A 55 23.88 14.72 14.68
C PRO A 55 23.09 15.85 13.99
N ASP A 56 23.09 17.04 14.60
CA ASP A 56 22.34 18.20 14.11
C ASP A 56 22.78 18.67 12.72
N ASN A 57 24.04 18.44 12.37
CA ASN A 57 24.66 18.88 11.11
C ASN A 57 24.48 17.90 9.94
N VAL A 58 23.70 16.83 10.11
CA VAL A 58 23.44 15.88 9.02
C VAL A 58 22.39 16.46 8.07
N GLU A 59 22.76 16.57 6.79
CA GLU A 59 21.86 17.02 5.73
C GLU A 59 20.62 16.12 5.62
N TRP A 60 19.50 16.72 5.23
CA TRP A 60 18.22 16.01 5.16
C TRP A 60 18.27 14.77 4.24
N ILE A 61 19.05 14.81 3.16
CA ILE A 61 19.20 13.70 2.20
C ILE A 61 19.76 12.42 2.84
N HIS A 62 20.42 12.50 3.99
CA HIS A 62 20.87 11.32 4.71
C HIS A 62 19.82 10.78 5.68
N LYS A 63 18.85 11.63 6.06
CA LYS A 63 17.77 11.28 6.99
C LYS A 63 16.55 10.73 6.25
N PHE A 64 16.24 11.27 5.06
CA PHE A 64 15.06 10.94 4.24
C PHE A 64 13.74 10.90 5.03
N TYR A 65 13.65 11.68 6.12
CA TYR A 65 12.50 11.71 7.01
C TYR A 65 11.68 12.99 6.82
N ILE A 66 10.37 12.85 6.74
CA ILE A 66 9.41 13.95 6.72
C ILE A 66 8.40 13.71 7.83
N GLY A 67 8.38 14.64 8.79
CA GLY A 67 7.34 14.67 9.82
C GLY A 67 6.13 15.42 9.30
N ILE A 68 4.96 14.83 9.48
CA ILE A 68 3.66 15.45 9.21
C ILE A 68 2.87 15.29 10.48
N ASP A 69 2.48 16.40 11.07
CA ASP A 69 1.65 16.40 12.26
C ASP A 69 0.20 16.22 11.81
N GLN A 70 -0.32 15.01 12.02
CA GLN A 70 -1.74 14.71 11.84
C GLN A 70 -2.35 14.33 13.18
N GLU A 71 -3.31 15.13 13.63
CA GLU A 71 -4.16 14.81 14.78
C GLU A 71 -5.53 14.39 14.24
N GLN A 72 -5.75 13.08 14.12
CA GLN A 72 -7.04 12.50 13.71
C GLN A 72 -7.61 11.71 14.89
N GLU A 73 -8.85 12.02 15.29
CA GLU A 73 -9.60 11.20 16.23
C GLU A 73 -10.06 9.92 15.53
N ILE A 74 -9.70 8.75 16.07
CA ILE A 74 -9.96 7.44 15.47
C ILE A 74 -11.22 6.85 16.11
N ASP A 75 -12.26 6.59 15.30
CA ASP A 75 -13.39 5.76 15.70
C ASP A 75 -13.04 4.28 15.46
N VAL A 76 -13.20 3.44 16.49
CA VAL A 76 -12.88 2.01 16.44
C VAL A 76 -13.82 1.23 15.52
N ASN A 77 -14.96 1.80 15.13
CA ASN A 77 -15.92 1.16 14.24
C ASN A 77 -15.82 1.62 12.78
N ASP A 78 -14.94 2.56 12.47
CA ASP A 78 -14.71 3.07 11.11
C ASP A 78 -13.30 2.72 10.66
N ASP A 79 -13.19 1.65 9.87
CA ASP A 79 -11.91 1.20 9.33
C ASP A 79 -11.43 2.06 8.14
N LEU A 80 -12.33 2.82 7.49
CA LEU A 80 -11.99 3.57 6.27
C LEU A 80 -11.39 4.94 6.58
N ALA A 81 -11.86 5.62 7.63
CA ALA A 81 -11.34 6.94 7.98
C ALA A 81 -9.83 6.94 8.33
N PRO A 82 -9.30 5.98 9.10
CA PRO A 82 -7.86 5.87 9.35
C PRO A 82 -7.06 5.56 8.08
N GLU A 83 -7.56 4.66 7.21
CA GLU A 83 -6.92 4.37 5.92
C GLU A 83 -6.79 5.62 5.06
N LEU A 84 -7.85 6.44 4.99
CA LEU A 84 -7.82 7.70 4.25
C LEU A 84 -6.83 8.68 4.88
N ALA A 85 -6.79 8.78 6.21
CA ALA A 85 -5.82 9.63 6.91
C ALA A 85 -4.39 9.23 6.55
N PHE A 86 -4.03 7.94 6.66
CA PHE A 86 -2.72 7.43 6.28
C PHE A 86 -2.38 7.71 4.81
N TYR A 87 -3.35 7.53 3.91
CA TYR A 87 -3.16 7.85 2.50
C TYR A 87 -2.84 9.34 2.31
N THR A 88 -3.61 10.24 2.94
CA THR A 88 -3.36 11.69 2.83
C THR A 88 -2.03 12.11 3.44
N GLN A 89 -1.63 11.51 4.56
CA GLN A 89 -0.34 11.73 5.19
C GLN A 89 0.80 11.33 4.25
N ALA A 90 0.74 10.11 3.69
CA ALA A 90 1.75 9.61 2.78
C ALA A 90 1.83 10.49 1.51
N LEU A 91 0.69 10.94 1.00
CA LEU A 91 0.62 11.82 -0.16
C LEU A 91 1.34 13.14 0.14
N GLU A 92 0.94 13.87 1.19
CA GLU A 92 1.55 15.15 1.57
C GLU A 92 3.05 15.03 1.83
N GLY A 93 3.48 13.96 2.51
CA GLY A 93 4.89 13.68 2.75
C GLY A 93 5.67 13.48 1.46
N THR A 94 5.07 12.77 0.50
CA THR A 94 5.68 12.56 -0.81
C THR A 94 5.82 13.89 -1.58
N TRP A 95 4.84 14.78 -1.51
CA TRP A 95 4.93 16.11 -2.12
C TRP A 95 6.07 16.94 -1.52
N LEU A 96 6.18 16.97 -0.19
CA LEU A 96 7.28 17.67 0.49
C LEU A 96 8.65 17.07 0.15
N ALA A 97 8.74 15.74 0.01
CA ALA A 97 9.97 15.07 -0.43
C ALA A 97 10.34 15.48 -1.85
N PHE A 98 9.35 15.50 -2.74
CA PHE A 98 9.51 15.86 -4.14
C PHE A 98 10.08 17.27 -4.27
N GLU A 99 9.52 18.26 -3.57
CA GLU A 99 10.01 19.64 -3.61
C GLU A 99 11.47 19.74 -3.14
N ARG A 100 11.80 19.06 -2.04
CA ARG A 100 13.18 19.03 -1.51
C ARG A 100 14.16 18.40 -2.50
N LEU A 101 13.84 17.22 -3.04
CA LEU A 101 14.69 16.51 -4.00
C LEU A 101 14.87 17.31 -5.29
N HIS A 102 13.79 17.93 -5.79
CA HIS A 102 13.84 18.78 -6.96
C HIS A 102 14.72 20.02 -6.73
N SER A 103 14.62 20.67 -5.56
CA SER A 103 15.47 21.82 -5.20
C SER A 103 16.97 21.48 -5.13
N MET A 104 17.31 20.23 -4.82
CA MET A 104 18.67 19.70 -4.79
C MET A 104 19.17 19.26 -6.18
N GLY A 105 18.31 19.27 -7.20
CA GLY A 105 18.64 18.82 -8.56
C GLY A 105 18.82 17.31 -8.69
N LEU A 106 18.20 16.52 -7.80
CA LEU A 106 18.30 15.06 -7.80
C LEU A 106 17.20 14.43 -8.67
N LEU A 107 17.56 13.39 -9.43
CA LEU A 107 16.61 12.55 -10.16
C LEU A 107 16.01 11.53 -9.20
N PHE A 108 14.68 11.51 -9.08
CA PHE A 108 13.97 10.58 -8.19
C PHE A 108 12.86 9.78 -8.90
N LEU A 109 12.43 10.20 -10.10
CA LEU A 109 11.49 9.41 -10.90
C LEU A 109 12.22 8.24 -11.56
N ARG A 110 11.66 7.04 -11.41
CA ARG A 110 12.14 5.85 -12.11
C ARG A 110 11.94 6.03 -13.63
N PRO A 111 13.00 5.98 -14.45
CA PRO A 111 12.86 5.99 -15.91
C PRO A 111 12.09 4.75 -16.40
N SER A 112 11.32 4.90 -17.47
CA SER A 112 10.52 3.80 -18.05
C SER A 112 11.36 2.66 -18.65
N ASP A 113 12.62 2.95 -18.97
CA ASP A 113 13.60 2.01 -19.54
C ASP A 113 14.57 1.43 -18.49
N TYR A 114 14.34 1.71 -17.20
CA TYR A 114 15.16 1.20 -16.10
C TYR A 114 14.56 -0.11 -15.54
N TYR A 115 15.06 -1.24 -16.03
CA TYR A 115 14.70 -2.59 -15.58
C TYR A 115 15.60 -3.04 -14.44
N VAL A 116 15.00 -3.27 -13.27
CA VAL A 116 15.63 -3.78 -12.07
C VAL A 116 14.70 -4.78 -11.40
N GLU A 117 15.23 -5.60 -10.51
CA GLU A 117 14.42 -6.45 -9.64
C GLU A 117 13.48 -5.58 -8.80
N ILE A 118 12.19 -5.91 -8.81
CA ILE A 118 11.14 -5.25 -8.05
C ILE A 118 10.75 -6.21 -6.92
N VAL A 119 10.23 -5.67 -5.81
CA VAL A 119 9.72 -6.45 -4.67
C VAL A 119 8.75 -7.54 -5.11
N GLU A 120 7.94 -7.26 -6.14
CA GLU A 120 6.93 -8.18 -6.66
C GLU A 120 7.30 -8.72 -8.04
N THR A 121 7.12 -10.03 -8.20
CA THR A 121 7.39 -10.71 -9.48
C THR A 121 6.32 -10.41 -10.52
N ASP A 122 6.72 -10.38 -11.79
CA ASP A 122 5.80 -10.16 -12.92
C ASP A 122 4.67 -11.19 -12.94
N SER A 123 4.96 -12.45 -12.63
CA SER A 123 3.96 -13.52 -12.54
C SER A 123 2.91 -13.26 -11.46
N ARG A 124 3.29 -12.71 -10.29
CA ARG A 124 2.32 -12.34 -9.25
C ARG A 124 1.47 -11.16 -9.69
N MET A 125 2.08 -10.13 -10.28
CA MET A 125 1.36 -8.95 -10.78
C MET A 125 0.39 -9.29 -11.93
N GLU A 126 0.73 -10.27 -12.77
CA GLU A 126 -0.16 -10.79 -13.80
C GLU A 126 -1.41 -11.44 -13.20
N LYS A 127 -1.27 -12.26 -12.15
CA LYS A 127 -2.40 -12.83 -11.41
C LYS A 127 -3.29 -11.74 -10.81
N VAL A 128 -2.71 -10.71 -10.18
CA VAL A 128 -3.46 -9.56 -9.64
C VAL A 128 -4.27 -8.88 -10.75
N LYS A 129 -3.65 -8.62 -11.91
CA LYS A 129 -4.31 -7.98 -13.05
C LYS A 129 -5.46 -8.81 -13.61
N ILE A 130 -5.32 -10.14 -13.65
CA ILE A 130 -6.39 -11.05 -14.08
C ILE A 130 -7.58 -10.96 -13.10
N ARG A 131 -7.33 -11.03 -11.78
CA ARG A 131 -8.38 -10.90 -10.76
C ARG A 131 -9.17 -9.59 -10.89
N LEU A 132 -8.48 -8.47 -11.07
CA LEU A 132 -9.11 -7.16 -11.26
C LEU A 132 -10.03 -7.13 -12.49
N LYS A 133 -9.62 -7.74 -13.61
CA LYS A 133 -10.46 -7.81 -14.82
C LYS A 133 -11.71 -8.67 -14.62
N ILE A 134 -11.58 -9.78 -13.90
CA ILE A 134 -12.70 -10.69 -13.61
C ILE A 134 -13.72 -9.98 -12.71
N GLU A 135 -13.26 -9.29 -11.67
CA GLU A 135 -14.11 -8.52 -10.76
C GLU A 135 -14.88 -7.42 -11.52
N GLU A 136 -14.18 -6.61 -12.30
CA GLU A 136 -14.77 -5.53 -13.10
C GLU A 136 -15.82 -6.06 -14.10
N ALA A 137 -15.55 -7.22 -14.73
CA ALA A 137 -16.51 -7.89 -15.60
C ALA A 137 -17.75 -8.39 -14.83
N GLY A 138 -17.54 -8.92 -13.62
CA GLY A 138 -18.60 -9.36 -12.71
C GLY A 138 -19.51 -8.21 -12.28
N GLU A 139 -18.94 -7.06 -11.91
CA GLU A 139 -19.70 -5.85 -11.55
C GLU A 139 -20.51 -5.32 -12.73
N ARG A 140 -19.91 -5.25 -13.93
CA ARG A 140 -20.62 -4.85 -15.14
C ARG A 140 -21.80 -5.77 -15.45
N ARG A 141 -21.66 -7.07 -15.23
CA ARG A 141 -22.74 -8.05 -15.40
C ARG A 141 -23.87 -7.81 -14.40
N LYS A 142 -23.54 -7.68 -13.11
CA LYS A 142 -24.52 -7.36 -12.03
C LYS A 142 -25.27 -6.05 -12.31
N ALA A 143 -24.57 -5.03 -12.81
CA ALA A 143 -25.17 -3.74 -13.18
C ALA A 143 -26.13 -3.83 -14.38
N ARG A 144 -25.89 -4.75 -15.33
CA ARG A 144 -26.81 -5.01 -16.46
C ARG A 144 -28.05 -5.80 -16.00
N GLU A 145 -27.85 -6.81 -15.18
CA GLU A 145 -28.93 -7.66 -14.67
C GLU A 145 -29.88 -6.92 -13.72
N SER A 146 -29.36 -6.05 -12.85
CA SER A 146 -30.17 -5.17 -12.00
C SER A 146 -31.05 -4.22 -12.82
N LYS A 147 -30.49 -3.59 -13.87
CA LYS A 147 -31.28 -2.73 -14.78
C LYS A 147 -32.37 -3.50 -15.52
N SER A 148 -32.12 -4.76 -15.88
CA SER A 148 -33.13 -5.62 -16.53
C SER A 148 -34.22 -6.12 -15.58
N LYS A 149 -33.98 -6.18 -14.26
CA LYS A 149 -34.97 -6.63 -13.26
C LYS A 149 -35.97 -5.55 -12.85
N TYR A 150 -35.65 -4.28 -13.06
CA TYR A 150 -36.50 -3.14 -12.72
C TYR A 150 -37.14 -2.47 -13.94
N SER A 151 -36.98 -3.05 -15.14
CA SER A 151 -37.66 -2.67 -16.38
C SER A 151 -38.71 -3.70 -16.75
#